data_AF-A0A099SC86-F1
#
_entry.id   AF-A0A099SC86-F1
#
_cell.length_a   1.000
_cell.length_b   1.000
_cell.length_c   1.000
_cell.angle_alpha   90.00
_cell.angle_beta   90.00
_cell.angle_gamma   90.00
#
_symmetry.space_group_name_H-M   'P 1'
#
loop_
_entity.id
_entity.type
_entity.pdbx_description
1 polymer ?
#
loop_
_entity_poly.entity_id
_entity_poly.type
_entity_poly.pdbx_seq_one_letter_code
_entity_poly.pdbx_strand_id
1 'polypeptide(L)'
;MAKTTITAQPSLEVTDNNPSILENGGKVLPVCYRCTKVPKEGLYDGFRIQGMFFCSECQQELFSAEPGSPEYQEFMFLIKGIFY
;
A
#
# COMPACT_ATOMS: atom_id res chain seq x y z
N MET A 1 -46.76 6.09 -40.74
CA MET A 1 -46.35 6.47 -39.37
C MET A 1 -45.65 5.27 -38.77
N ALA A 2 -44.32 5.26 -38.83
CA ALA A 2 -43.50 4.15 -38.36
C ALA A 2 -43.36 4.20 -36.84
N LYS A 3 -43.68 3.07 -36.18
CA LYS A 3 -43.42 2.83 -34.75
C LYS A 3 -42.04 2.17 -34.63
N THR A 4 -41.17 2.78 -33.83
CA THR A 4 -39.85 2.25 -33.42
C THR A 4 -39.72 2.56 -31.91
N THR A 5 -39.93 1.57 -31.04
CA THR A 5 -38.92 0.85 -30.21
C THR A 5 -38.52 1.60 -28.93
N ILE A 6 -39.12 1.26 -27.78
CA ILE A 6 -38.59 0.49 -26.62
C ILE A 6 -37.30 1.07 -26.01
N THR A 7 -37.40 1.61 -24.79
CA THR A 7 -36.37 1.43 -23.74
C THR A 7 -37.07 1.19 -22.40
N ALA A 8 -36.57 0.18 -21.69
CA ALA A 8 -37.17 -0.47 -20.53
C ALA A 8 -36.79 0.19 -19.19
N GLN A 9 -37.78 0.19 -18.30
CA GLN A 9 -37.74 -0.07 -16.85
C GLN A 9 -36.98 0.85 -15.86
N PRO A 10 -37.48 0.91 -14.61
CA PRO A 10 -37.34 2.03 -13.71
C PRO A 10 -36.16 1.92 -12.73
N SER A 11 -35.76 3.10 -12.26
CA SER A 11 -34.80 3.41 -11.21
C SER A 11 -35.07 2.61 -9.92
N LEU A 12 -34.04 1.92 -9.42
CA LEU A 12 -33.95 1.51 -8.02
C LEU A 12 -32.95 2.46 -7.34
N GLU A 13 -33.50 3.44 -6.63
CA GLU A 13 -32.76 4.31 -5.73
C GLU A 13 -32.49 3.54 -4.43
N VAL A 14 -31.25 3.11 -4.21
CA VAL A 14 -30.83 2.62 -2.90
C VAL A 14 -30.39 3.82 -2.08
N THR A 15 -31.32 4.37 -1.30
CA THR A 15 -31.04 5.43 -0.33
C THR A 15 -30.43 4.80 0.92
N ASP A 16 -29.11 4.68 0.95
CA ASP A 16 -28.38 4.28 2.15
C ASP A 16 -28.27 5.49 3.09
N ASN A 17 -29.36 5.79 3.80
CA ASN A 17 -29.37 6.76 4.89
C ASN A 17 -28.78 6.11 6.14
N ASN A 18 -27.46 6.01 6.23
CA ASN A 18 -26.79 5.64 7.46
C ASN A 18 -25.91 6.79 7.96
N PRO A 19 -26.29 7.45 9.07
CA PRO A 19 -25.53 8.58 9.60
C PRO A 19 -24.12 8.13 10.00
N SER A 20 -23.14 8.76 9.36
CA SER A 20 -21.69 8.69 9.56
C SER A 20 -21.25 8.22 10.96
N ILE A 21 -20.80 6.97 11.00
CA ILE A 21 -20.13 6.39 12.17
C ILE A 21 -18.73 7.04 12.27
N LEU A 22 -18.58 7.93 13.25
CA LEU A 22 -17.35 8.36 13.93
C LEU A 22 -16.20 8.92 13.06
N GLU A 23 -16.25 10.21 12.73
CA GLU A 23 -15.16 10.96 12.08
C GLU A 23 -14.00 11.33 13.02
N ASN A 24 -13.41 10.35 13.73
CA ASN A 24 -12.14 10.53 14.45
C ASN A 24 -11.31 9.22 14.46
N GLY A 25 -11.38 8.45 13.38
CA GLY A 25 -10.55 7.24 13.23
C GLY A 25 -9.12 7.60 12.83
N GLY A 26 -8.15 7.27 13.68
CA GLY A 26 -6.73 7.30 13.28
C GLY A 26 -6.48 6.37 12.10
N LYS A 27 -5.65 6.80 11.14
CA LYS A 27 -5.27 5.98 9.98
C LYS A 27 -3.99 5.21 10.28
N VAL A 28 -4.04 3.89 10.14
CA VAL A 28 -2.84 3.04 10.15
C VAL A 28 -2.31 2.99 8.73
N LEU A 29 -1.06 3.42 8.53
CA LEU A 29 -0.40 3.45 7.22
C LEU A 29 0.80 2.49 7.22
N PRO A 30 1.09 1.83 6.08
CA PRO A 30 2.29 1.03 5.94
C PRO A 30 3.52 1.95 5.95
N VAL A 31 4.50 1.63 6.79
CA VAL A 31 5.75 2.39 6.89
C VAL A 31 6.92 1.47 6.56
N CYS A 32 7.77 1.91 5.64
CA CYS A 32 8.99 1.18 5.29
C CYS A 32 9.93 1.11 6.50
N TYR A 33 10.45 -0.07 6.80
CA TYR A 33 11.31 -0.34 7.95
C TYR A 33 12.65 0.41 7.89
N ARG A 34 13.17 0.67 6.68
CA ARG A 34 14.42 1.42 6.51
C ARG A 34 14.19 2.94 6.49
N CYS A 35 13.41 3.43 5.53
CA CYS A 35 13.32 4.87 5.28
C CYS A 35 12.22 5.59 6.07
N THR A 36 11.43 4.85 6.87
CA THR A 36 10.32 5.36 7.70
C THR A 36 9.27 6.20 6.95
N LYS A 37 9.19 6.05 5.62
CA LYS A 37 8.19 6.73 4.78
C LYS A 37 7.01 5.81 4.51
N VAL A 38 5.84 6.43 4.28
CA VAL A 38 4.67 5.77 3.73
C VAL A 38 4.82 5.70 2.20
N PRO A 39 4.87 4.50 1.60
CA PRO A 39 5.01 4.36 0.16
C PRO A 39 3.74 4.75 -0.60
N LYS A 40 3.92 5.20 -1.85
CA LYS A 40 2.81 5.65 -2.73
C LYS A 40 1.84 4.51 -3.05
N GLU A 41 2.35 3.31 -3.31
CA GLU A 41 1.55 2.13 -3.63
C GLU A 41 1.06 1.37 -2.37
N GLY A 42 1.25 1.97 -1.18
CA GLY A 42 0.78 1.42 0.09
C GLY A 42 1.34 0.03 0.39
N LEU A 43 0.45 -0.89 0.80
CA LEU A 43 0.82 -2.25 1.20
C LEU A 43 1.27 -3.16 0.03
N TYR A 44 1.00 -2.77 -1.22
CA TYR A 44 1.37 -3.56 -2.39
C TYR A 44 2.75 -3.17 -2.95
N ASP A 45 3.40 -2.19 -2.33
CA ASP A 45 4.75 -1.81 -2.69
C ASP A 45 5.81 -2.82 -2.17
N GLY A 46 7.01 -2.79 -2.76
CA GLY A 46 8.23 -3.43 -2.28
C GLY A 46 8.14 -4.90 -1.82
N PHE A 47 8.82 -5.24 -0.72
CA PHE A 47 8.94 -6.63 -0.22
C PHE A 47 8.83 -6.73 1.30
N ARG A 48 8.71 -7.97 1.80
CA ARG A 48 8.56 -8.28 3.24
C ARG A 48 9.53 -9.37 3.69
N ILE A 49 10.04 -9.23 4.91
CA ILE A 49 10.81 -10.25 5.63
C ILE A 49 10.20 -10.40 7.01
N GLN A 50 9.65 -11.58 7.33
CA GLN A 50 8.93 -11.85 8.60
C GLN A 50 7.92 -10.77 9.00
N GLY A 51 7.15 -10.25 8.03
CA GLY A 51 6.15 -9.21 8.27
C GLY A 51 6.72 -7.78 8.31
N MET A 52 8.03 -7.60 8.41
CA MET A 52 8.69 -6.30 8.27
C MET A 52 8.72 -5.89 6.80
N PHE A 53 8.34 -4.65 6.53
CA PHE A 53 8.06 -4.16 5.19
C PHE A 53 9.14 -3.18 4.71
N PHE A 54 9.60 -3.33 3.46
CA PHE A 54 10.52 -2.41 2.79
C PHE A 54 9.89 -1.94 1.48
N CYS A 55 9.83 -0.61 1.24
CA CYS A 55 9.26 -0.05 0.01
C CYS A 55 10.12 -0.36 -1.23
N SER A 56 9.55 -0.17 -2.44
CA SER A 56 10.28 -0.44 -3.70
C SER A 56 11.52 0.43 -3.90
N GLU A 57 11.51 1.68 -3.43
CA GLU A 57 12.68 2.56 -3.47
C GLU A 57 13.84 1.93 -2.68
N CYS A 58 13.60 1.51 -1.43
CA CYS A 58 14.60 0.82 -0.62
C CYS A 58 14.99 -0.55 -1.19
N GLN A 59 14.04 -1.27 -1.80
CA GLN A 59 14.35 -2.53 -2.49
C GLN A 59 15.34 -2.31 -3.64
N GLN A 60 15.09 -1.30 -4.47
CA GLN A 60 15.95 -0.98 -5.60
C GLN A 60 17.33 -0.55 -5.13
N GLU A 61 17.41 0.27 -4.07
CA GLU A 61 18.68 0.63 -3.44
C GLU A 61 19.45 -0.60 -2.98
N LEU A 62 18.82 -1.52 -2.25
CA LEU A 62 19.44 -2.78 -1.82
C LEU A 62 19.95 -3.60 -3.01
N PHE A 63 19.16 -3.74 -4.08
CA PHE A 63 19.54 -4.52 -5.26
C PHE A 63 20.68 -3.88 -6.04
N SER A 64 20.83 -2.56 -5.97
CA SER A 64 21.91 -1.81 -6.62
C SER A 64 23.16 -1.64 -5.74
N ALA A 65 23.07 -1.92 -4.43
CA ALA A 65 24.16 -1.69 -3.50
C ALA A 65 25.31 -2.69 -3.72
N GLU A 66 26.53 -2.17 -3.79
CA GLU A 66 27.72 -3.02 -3.93
C GLU A 66 27.98 -3.81 -2.64
N PRO A 67 28.33 -5.11 -2.73
CA PRO A 67 28.72 -5.88 -1.56
C PRO A 67 29.86 -5.21 -0.79
N GLY A 68 29.64 -4.93 0.49
CA GLY A 68 30.61 -4.24 1.34
C GLY A 68 30.44 -2.71 1.41
N SER A 69 29.57 -2.11 0.59
CA SER A 69 29.26 -0.69 0.69
C SER A 69 28.53 -0.36 2.00
N PRO A 70 28.61 0.89 2.49
CA PRO A 70 27.88 1.32 3.68
C PRO A 70 26.37 1.05 3.58
N GLU A 71 25.78 1.30 2.41
CA GLU A 71 24.36 1.09 2.14
C GLU A 71 24.00 -0.39 2.24
N TYR A 72 24.81 -1.27 1.61
CA TYR A 72 24.61 -2.71 1.71
C TYR A 72 24.71 -3.20 3.17
N GLN A 73 25.70 -2.69 3.93
CA GLN A 73 25.88 -3.04 5.33
C GLN A 73 24.71 -2.57 6.21
N GLU A 74 24.15 -1.39 5.92
CA GLU A 74 22.95 -0.88 6.59
C GLU A 74 21.77 -1.85 6.39
N PHE A 75 21.47 -2.24 5.15
CA PHE A 75 20.43 -3.22 4.88
C PHE A 75 20.72 -4.55 5.57
N MET A 76 21.97 -4.99 5.58
CA MET A 76 22.32 -6.27 6.19
C MET A 76 22.16 -6.24 7.71
N PHE A 77 22.47 -5.11 8.35
CA PHE A 77 22.20 -4.89 9.77
C PHE A 77 20.69 -4.95 10.06
N LEU A 78 19.88 -4.20 9.30
CA LEU A 78 18.43 -4.19 9.46
C LEU A 78 17.82 -5.58 9.25
N ILE A 79 18.19 -6.28 8.18
CA ILE A 79 17.65 -7.59 7.85
C ILE A 79 18.06 -8.64 8.89
N LYS A 80 19.32 -8.64 9.34
CA LYS A 80 19.76 -9.54 10.42
C LYS A 80 18.99 -9.28 11.71
N GLY A 81 18.75 -8.02 12.06
CA GLY A 81 17.97 -7.64 13.24
C GLY A 81 16.49 -8.08 13.20
N ILE A 82 15.99 -8.58 12.08
CA ILE A 82 14.65 -9.18 12.00
C ILE A 82 14.67 -10.64 12.49
N PHE A 83 15.79 -11.35 12.31
CA PHE A 83 15.90 -12.77 12.63
C PHE A 83 16.41 -13.06 14.05
N TYR A 84 16.96 -12.05 14.76
CA TYR A 84 17.57 -12.16 16.09
C TYR A 84 16.96 -11.14 17.04
#